data_AF-A0A563TXF9-F1
#
_entry.id   AF-A0A563TXF9-F1
#
_cell.length_a   1.000
_cell.length_b   1.000
_cell.length_c   1.000
_cell.angle_alpha   90.00
_cell.angle_beta   90.00
_cell.angle_gamma   90.00
#
_symmetry.space_group_name_H-M   'P 1'
#
loop_
_entity.id
_entity.type
_entity.pdbx_description
1 polymer ?
#
loop_
_entity_poly.entity_id
_entity_poly.type
_entity_poly.pdbx_seq_one_letter_code
_entity_poly.pdbx_strand_id
1 'polypeptide(L)'
;MKKLLLGVLALAPALAFAQDSTFTIKGKLGELNAPAKVYLQYRKSGKTIIDSATLKKGEFAFKGIAPALPSQGYLLVNAKGTGMNKSEDYKSIYMEPGAITVNGPGTVAKATATGTPSNKDNEEYRAMLKPVSEAYTAMEAKDKKATEAEKATEKYKKDEYLANKAVEKLEKELNAKFIASHPDSYVSLNILQSFAYSADYPEIAPLYNGLSARIKGTDGGKAFGEMLPKLQAVALGATAPEFAELDTAGKSVSLSSFRGKYVLIDFWASWCGPCRQENPNVVKAYNAYKTKNFTILGVSLDNEKGRGAWLAAIKKDGLAWTQVSDLKYWKSQAAGLYGVRAIPQNFLIDPNGKIVGKNLRGIELDNKLEELLGKI
;
A
#
# COMPACT_ATOMS: atom_id res chain seq x y z
N MET A 1 -63.45 30.00 35.49
CA MET A 1 -62.24 30.12 36.33
C MET A 1 -61.46 28.82 36.26
N LYS A 2 -60.19 28.88 35.79
CA LYS A 2 -59.04 27.95 36.06
C LYS A 2 -59.30 26.43 35.83
N LYS A 3 -58.51 25.67 35.05
CA LYS A 3 -57.04 25.49 35.09
C LYS A 3 -56.52 24.79 33.83
N LEU A 4 -55.27 25.12 33.46
CA LEU A 4 -54.35 24.39 32.59
C LEU A 4 -53.99 22.99 33.14
N LEU A 5 -53.63 22.05 32.25
CA LEU A 5 -52.48 21.09 32.34
C LEU A 5 -52.45 20.24 31.03
N LEU A 6 -51.58 20.49 30.05
CA LEU A 6 -50.17 20.06 29.88
C LEU A 6 -49.93 18.54 29.96
N GLY A 7 -49.45 17.94 28.86
CA GLY A 7 -49.00 16.54 28.82
C GLY A 7 -48.53 16.09 27.43
N VAL A 8 -47.34 16.53 27.04
CA VAL A 8 -46.57 16.18 25.84
C VAL A 8 -46.47 14.65 25.67
N LEU A 9 -46.96 14.11 24.55
CA LEU A 9 -46.68 12.72 24.16
C LEU A 9 -45.31 12.67 23.46
N ALA A 10 -44.35 12.11 24.20
CA ALA A 10 -42.99 11.69 23.86
C ALA A 10 -42.57 11.73 22.37
N LEU A 11 -41.79 12.76 22.03
CA LEU A 11 -40.66 12.63 21.10
C LEU A 11 -39.57 11.84 21.83
N ALA A 12 -39.49 10.53 21.63
CA ALA A 12 -38.28 9.79 21.96
C ALA A 12 -37.23 10.11 20.89
N PRO A 13 -36.12 10.81 21.19
CA PRO A 13 -35.02 10.88 20.26
C PRO A 13 -34.45 9.47 20.11
N ALA A 14 -34.31 9.03 18.86
CA ALA A 14 -33.56 7.85 18.49
C ALA A 14 -32.09 8.04 18.90
N LEU A 15 -31.79 7.74 20.16
CA LEU A 15 -30.42 7.49 20.61
C LEU A 15 -30.06 6.08 20.14
N ALA A 16 -29.66 5.98 18.88
CA ALA A 16 -28.79 4.90 18.45
C ALA A 16 -27.45 5.06 19.18
N PHE A 17 -27.41 4.66 20.45
CA PHE A 17 -26.14 4.36 21.10
C PHE A 17 -25.50 3.26 20.26
N ALA A 18 -24.38 3.57 19.61
CA ALA A 18 -23.48 2.55 19.10
C ALA A 18 -23.10 1.68 20.30
N GLN A 19 -23.73 0.52 20.43
CA GLN A 19 -23.37 -0.44 21.45
C GLN A 19 -21.94 -0.87 21.14
N ASP A 20 -21.00 -0.45 21.98
CA ASP A 20 -19.58 -0.81 21.88
C ASP A 20 -19.50 -2.35 21.80
N SER A 21 -19.26 -2.86 20.60
CA SER A 21 -19.21 -4.30 20.35
C SER A 21 -17.91 -4.84 20.93
N THR A 22 -17.96 -5.95 21.67
CA THR A 22 -16.79 -6.48 22.36
C THR A 22 -16.11 -7.60 21.57
N PHE A 23 -14.81 -7.77 21.79
CA PHE A 23 -14.09 -8.97 21.39
C PHE A 23 -13.57 -9.74 22.60
N THR A 24 -13.36 -11.04 22.42
CA THR A 24 -12.51 -11.85 23.28
C THR A 24 -11.47 -12.55 22.43
N ILE A 25 -10.22 -12.57 22.86
CA ILE A 25 -9.17 -13.42 22.26
C ILE A 25 -8.83 -14.50 23.28
N LYS A 26 -8.86 -15.75 22.88
CA LYS A 26 -8.34 -16.87 23.67
C LYS A 26 -7.34 -17.64 22.83
N GLY A 27 -6.28 -18.15 23.44
CA GLY A 27 -5.30 -18.89 22.68
C GLY A 27 -4.41 -19.79 23.50
N LYS A 28 -3.77 -20.74 22.81
CA LYS A 28 -2.78 -21.67 23.35
C LYS A 28 -1.54 -21.73 22.46
N LEU A 29 -0.38 -21.39 23.03
CA LEU A 29 0.92 -21.40 22.37
C LEU A 29 1.84 -22.42 23.06
N GLY A 30 1.88 -23.64 22.51
CA GLY A 30 2.68 -24.74 23.06
C GLY A 30 2.49 -24.89 24.57
N GLU A 31 3.59 -24.92 25.31
CA GLU A 31 3.61 -25.05 26.77
C GLU A 31 4.32 -23.87 27.46
N LEU A 32 4.33 -22.68 26.83
CA LEU A 32 4.97 -21.49 27.40
C LEU A 32 4.36 -21.11 28.77
N ASN A 33 5.21 -20.71 29.71
CA ASN A 33 4.82 -20.37 31.08
C ASN A 33 5.44 -19.04 31.52
N ALA A 34 4.99 -18.50 32.67
CA ALA A 34 5.61 -17.37 33.32
C ALA A 34 7.16 -17.54 33.41
N PRO A 35 7.96 -16.50 33.12
CA PRO A 35 7.57 -15.09 32.95
C PRO A 35 7.08 -14.71 31.55
N ALA A 36 6.88 -15.66 30.63
CA ALA A 36 6.45 -15.37 29.27
C ALA A 36 5.15 -14.55 29.24
N LYS A 37 5.11 -13.55 28.36
CA LYS A 37 3.93 -12.69 28.13
C LYS A 37 3.55 -12.64 26.66
N VAL A 38 2.24 -12.59 26.41
CA VAL A 38 1.66 -12.15 25.14
C VAL A 38 1.24 -10.69 25.31
N TYR A 39 1.58 -9.85 24.36
CA TYR A 39 1.13 -8.47 24.25
C TYR A 39 0.13 -8.37 23.10
N LEU A 40 -0.99 -7.69 23.33
CA LEU A 40 -1.96 -7.33 22.31
C LEU A 40 -1.78 -5.85 21.99
N GLN A 41 -1.58 -5.52 20.72
CA GLN A 41 -1.51 -4.14 20.23
C GLN A 41 -2.49 -3.93 19.09
N TYR A 42 -3.37 -2.93 19.17
CA TYR A 42 -4.28 -2.58 18.08
C TYR A 42 -4.64 -1.09 18.10
N ARG A 43 -5.29 -0.60 17.05
CA ARG A 43 -5.76 0.78 16.98
C ARG A 43 -7.28 0.85 17.11
N LYS A 44 -7.76 1.79 17.93
CA LYS A 44 -9.19 2.15 18.04
C LYS A 44 -9.29 3.67 18.07
N SER A 45 -10.09 4.25 17.17
CA SER A 45 -10.35 5.71 17.12
C SER A 45 -9.07 6.56 17.14
N GLY A 46 -8.08 6.21 16.31
CA GLY A 46 -6.79 6.90 16.22
C GLY A 46 -5.80 6.65 17.36
N LYS A 47 -6.22 5.94 18.43
CA LYS A 47 -5.37 5.62 19.58
C LYS A 47 -4.83 4.20 19.50
N THR A 48 -3.57 4.02 19.90
CA THR A 48 -2.97 2.70 20.09
C THR A 48 -3.39 2.17 21.45
N ILE A 49 -3.98 0.97 21.48
CA ILE A 49 -4.32 0.23 22.69
C ILE A 49 -3.29 -0.89 22.84
N ILE A 50 -2.75 -1.04 24.04
CA ILE A 50 -1.81 -2.11 24.40
C ILE A 50 -2.35 -2.81 25.64
N ASP A 51 -2.36 -4.13 25.62
CA ASP A 51 -2.68 -5.00 26.76
C ASP A 51 -1.65 -6.14 26.83
N SER A 52 -1.59 -6.85 27.95
CA SER A 52 -0.71 -8.01 28.10
C SER A 52 -1.32 -9.10 28.99
N ALA A 53 -1.01 -10.35 28.66
CA ALA A 53 -1.39 -11.52 29.44
C ALA A 53 -0.14 -12.37 29.69
N THR A 54 0.04 -12.83 30.94
CA THR A 54 1.06 -13.82 31.28
C THR A 54 0.58 -15.20 30.82
N LEU A 55 1.45 -15.94 30.13
CA LEU A 55 1.13 -17.30 29.69
C LEU A 55 1.14 -18.28 30.86
N LYS A 56 0.13 -19.15 30.90
CA LYS A 56 0.03 -20.27 31.86
C LYS A 56 -0.26 -21.55 31.08
N LYS A 57 0.68 -22.49 31.03
CA LYS A 57 0.59 -23.73 30.22
C LYS A 57 0.26 -23.45 28.75
N GLY A 58 0.86 -22.40 28.20
CA GLY A 58 0.63 -21.88 26.85
C GLY A 58 -0.66 -21.05 26.70
N GLU A 59 -1.54 -21.02 27.69
CA GLU A 59 -2.84 -20.35 27.60
C GLU A 59 -2.74 -18.85 27.89
N PHE A 60 -3.51 -18.07 27.14
CA PHE A 60 -3.68 -16.64 27.34
C PHE A 60 -5.09 -16.20 26.91
N ALA A 61 -5.53 -15.05 27.44
CA ALA A 61 -6.80 -14.45 27.05
C ALA A 61 -6.77 -12.93 27.14
N PHE A 62 -7.55 -12.29 26.27
CA PHE A 62 -7.83 -10.86 26.26
C PHE A 62 -9.33 -10.62 26.11
N LYS A 63 -9.80 -9.50 26.64
CA LYS A 63 -11.15 -8.98 26.40
C LYS A 63 -11.05 -7.47 26.18
N GLY A 64 -11.79 -6.96 25.22
CA GLY A 64 -11.79 -5.53 24.95
C GLY A 64 -12.97 -5.11 24.09
N ILE A 65 -12.96 -3.83 23.71
CA ILE A 65 -13.94 -3.27 22.80
C ILE A 65 -13.38 -3.30 21.39
N ALA A 66 -14.12 -3.89 20.47
CA ALA A 66 -13.73 -3.99 19.09
C ALA A 66 -13.75 -2.61 18.41
N PRO A 67 -12.86 -2.40 17.42
CA PRO A 67 -13.02 -1.33 16.44
C PRO A 67 -14.35 -1.47 15.69
N ALA A 68 -14.89 -0.35 15.19
CA ALA A 68 -16.19 -0.33 14.51
C ALA A 68 -16.20 -1.16 13.20
N LEU A 69 -15.05 -1.28 12.55
CA LEU A 69 -14.81 -2.15 11.40
C LEU A 69 -13.60 -3.05 11.70
N PRO A 70 -13.51 -4.25 11.10
CA PRO A 70 -12.34 -5.09 11.23
C PRO A 70 -11.06 -4.30 10.93
N SER A 71 -10.04 -4.43 11.78
CA SER A 71 -8.78 -3.71 11.59
C SER A 71 -7.61 -4.55 12.08
N GLN A 72 -6.41 -4.29 11.58
CA GLN A 72 -5.22 -5.03 11.97
C GLN A 72 -4.84 -4.76 13.43
N GLY A 73 -4.64 -5.85 14.18
CA GLY A 73 -3.99 -5.89 15.47
C GLY A 73 -2.82 -6.87 15.45
N TYR A 74 -2.00 -6.85 16.49
CA TYR A 74 -0.81 -7.67 16.61
C TYR A 74 -0.79 -8.38 17.95
N LEU A 75 -0.47 -9.66 17.91
CA LEU A 75 -0.03 -10.42 19.07
C LEU A 75 1.49 -10.52 19.01
N LEU A 76 2.17 -10.12 20.09
CA LEU A 76 3.62 -10.21 20.22
C LEU A 76 3.96 -11.05 21.46
N VAL A 77 4.87 -12.00 21.32
CA VAL A 77 5.27 -12.90 22.41
C VAL A 77 6.68 -12.56 22.85
N ASN A 78 6.85 -12.34 24.16
CA ASN A 78 8.16 -12.27 24.79
C ASN A 78 8.29 -13.41 25.82
N ALA A 79 9.03 -14.45 25.45
CA ALA A 79 9.23 -15.62 26.32
C ALA A 79 9.91 -15.28 27.66
N LYS A 80 10.67 -14.17 27.73
CA LYS A 80 11.37 -13.72 28.94
C LYS A 80 10.55 -12.72 29.77
N GLY A 81 9.38 -12.27 29.31
CA GLY A 81 8.57 -11.26 29.99
C GLY A 81 9.19 -9.86 30.08
N THR A 82 10.24 -9.58 29.29
CA THR A 82 11.09 -8.38 29.42
C THR A 82 10.56 -7.12 28.74
N GLY A 83 9.32 -7.16 28.23
CA GLY A 83 8.66 -6.02 27.58
C GLY A 83 8.34 -6.26 26.10
N MET A 84 7.32 -5.56 25.60
CA MET A 84 6.82 -5.67 24.23
C MET A 84 7.91 -5.34 23.19
N ASN A 85 8.71 -4.30 23.43
CA ASN A 85 9.73 -3.81 22.49
C ASN A 85 10.88 -4.81 22.24
N LYS A 86 10.98 -5.88 23.03
CA LYS A 86 11.96 -6.95 22.86
C LYS A 86 11.34 -8.23 22.27
N SER A 87 10.13 -8.14 21.73
CA SER A 87 9.43 -9.29 21.15
C SER A 87 9.81 -9.47 19.69
N GLU A 88 10.30 -10.65 19.34
CA GLU A 88 10.66 -11.02 17.96
C GLU A 88 9.62 -11.96 17.32
N ASP A 89 8.80 -12.63 18.15
CA ASP A 89 7.71 -13.51 17.70
C ASP A 89 6.40 -12.72 17.68
N TYR A 90 5.81 -12.54 16.50
CA TYR A 90 4.58 -11.79 16.33
C TYR A 90 3.69 -12.35 15.22
N LYS A 91 2.39 -12.08 15.32
CA LYS A 91 1.39 -12.36 14.27
C LYS A 91 0.37 -11.24 14.22
N SER A 92 0.04 -10.81 13.00
CA SER A 92 -1.11 -9.93 12.79
C SER A 92 -2.42 -10.72 12.80
N ILE A 93 -3.45 -10.15 13.41
CA ILE A 93 -4.81 -10.68 13.50
C ILE A 93 -5.80 -9.56 13.18
N TYR A 94 -7.01 -9.91 12.78
CA TYR A 94 -8.09 -8.93 12.65
C TYR A 94 -8.79 -8.73 13.98
N MET A 95 -8.85 -7.49 14.43
CA MET A 95 -9.65 -7.06 15.57
C MET A 95 -11.06 -6.75 15.09
N GLU A 96 -12.02 -7.58 15.49
CA GLU A 96 -13.43 -7.45 15.15
C GLU A 96 -14.31 -7.99 16.28
N PRO A 97 -15.61 -7.65 16.34
CA PRO A 97 -16.52 -8.21 17.33
C PRO A 97 -16.57 -9.75 17.29
N GLY A 98 -16.61 -10.37 18.47
CA GLY A 98 -16.76 -11.82 18.61
C GLY A 98 -15.60 -12.52 19.30
N ALA A 99 -15.58 -13.86 19.18
CA ALA A 99 -14.62 -14.72 19.85
C ALA A 99 -13.49 -15.14 18.89
N ILE A 100 -12.33 -14.51 19.04
CA ILE A 100 -11.12 -14.82 18.29
C ILE A 100 -10.37 -15.94 19.03
N THR A 101 -9.95 -16.96 18.28
CA THR A 101 -9.16 -18.08 18.82
C THR A 101 -7.79 -18.13 18.15
N VAL A 102 -6.71 -18.24 18.93
CA VAL A 102 -5.32 -18.24 18.41
C VAL A 102 -4.54 -19.42 18.95
N ASN A 103 -4.26 -20.44 18.12
CA ASN A 103 -3.60 -21.66 18.57
C ASN A 103 -2.38 -22.00 17.71
N GLY A 104 -1.27 -22.41 18.33
CA GLY A 104 -0.03 -22.74 17.62
C GLY A 104 0.97 -23.55 18.45
N PRO A 105 1.99 -24.14 17.80
CA PRO A 105 2.92 -25.10 18.41
C PRO A 105 4.02 -24.47 19.30
N GLY A 106 3.81 -23.25 19.80
CA GLY A 106 4.74 -22.56 20.73
C GLY A 106 5.12 -21.15 20.31
N THR A 107 5.04 -20.82 19.03
CA THR A 107 5.21 -19.44 18.54
C THR A 107 3.92 -18.89 17.98
N VAL A 108 3.67 -17.59 18.19
CA VAL A 108 2.47 -16.94 17.65
C VAL A 108 2.57 -16.73 16.15
N ALA A 109 3.78 -16.55 15.59
CA ALA A 109 4.00 -16.49 14.14
C ALA A 109 3.50 -17.74 13.40
N LYS A 110 3.56 -18.92 14.04
CA LYS A 110 3.07 -20.21 13.50
C LYS A 110 1.65 -20.55 13.96
N ALA A 111 1.01 -19.68 14.75
CA ALA A 111 -0.34 -19.91 15.20
C ALA A 111 -1.37 -19.61 14.10
N THR A 112 -2.54 -20.21 14.22
CA THR A 112 -3.71 -19.94 13.38
C THR A 112 -4.70 -19.09 14.18
N ALA A 113 -5.18 -18.00 13.58
CA ALA A 113 -6.20 -17.13 14.16
C ALA A 113 -7.55 -17.38 13.47
N THR A 114 -8.57 -17.77 14.23
CA THR A 114 -9.90 -18.12 13.72
C THR A 114 -10.99 -17.64 14.67
N GLY A 115 -12.23 -18.14 14.52
CA GLY A 115 -13.37 -17.84 15.39
C GLY A 115 -14.17 -16.60 14.99
N THR A 116 -13.64 -15.80 14.06
CA THR A 116 -14.31 -14.62 13.48
C THR A 116 -14.09 -14.58 11.96
N PRO A 117 -15.00 -13.96 11.18
CA PRO A 117 -14.97 -14.03 9.72
C PRO A 117 -13.68 -13.48 9.10
N SER A 118 -13.23 -12.29 9.50
CA SER A 118 -12.04 -11.66 8.91
C SER A 118 -10.77 -12.43 9.25
N ASN A 119 -10.68 -13.02 10.44
CA ASN A 119 -9.55 -13.89 10.79
C ASN A 119 -9.55 -15.18 9.98
N LYS A 120 -10.70 -15.83 9.79
CA LYS A 120 -10.84 -17.02 8.93
C LYS A 120 -10.38 -16.70 7.50
N ASP A 121 -10.95 -15.65 6.90
CA ASP A 121 -10.61 -15.21 5.55
C ASP A 121 -9.12 -14.88 5.40
N ASN A 122 -8.51 -14.28 6.44
CA ASN A 122 -7.08 -13.95 6.45
C ASN A 122 -6.18 -15.20 6.54
N GLU A 123 -6.58 -16.26 7.25
CA GLU A 123 -5.84 -17.53 7.22
C GLU A 123 -5.95 -18.21 5.85
N GLU A 124 -7.12 -18.18 5.22
CA GLU A 124 -7.30 -18.70 3.86
C GLU A 124 -6.45 -17.92 2.85
N TYR A 125 -6.41 -16.59 2.95
CA TYR A 125 -5.55 -15.74 2.12
C TYR A 125 -4.06 -16.03 2.33
N ARG A 126 -3.61 -16.16 3.60
CA ARG A 126 -2.22 -16.51 3.92
C ARG A 126 -1.83 -17.87 3.37
N ALA A 127 -2.72 -18.86 3.46
CA ALA A 127 -2.50 -20.17 2.86
C ALA A 127 -2.40 -20.07 1.33
N MET A 128 -3.25 -19.26 0.70
CA MET A 128 -3.22 -19.01 -0.74
C MET A 128 -1.92 -18.35 -1.20
N LEU A 129 -1.38 -17.40 -0.42
CA LEU A 129 -0.12 -16.71 -0.72
C LEU A 129 1.15 -17.47 -0.30
N LYS A 130 1.03 -18.68 0.25
CA LYS A 130 2.21 -19.48 0.63
C LYS A 130 3.23 -19.64 -0.50
N PRO A 131 2.85 -19.94 -1.77
CA PRO A 131 3.80 -20.03 -2.88
C PRO A 131 4.54 -18.72 -3.17
N VAL A 132 3.88 -17.57 -3.00
CA VAL A 132 4.49 -16.24 -3.17
C VAL A 132 5.52 -16.00 -2.07
N SER A 133 5.16 -16.28 -0.81
CA SER A 133 6.08 -16.16 0.32
C SER A 133 7.29 -17.08 0.19
N GLU A 134 7.10 -18.32 -0.28
CA GLU A 134 8.18 -19.28 -0.52
C GLU A 134 9.10 -18.82 -1.66
N ALA A 135 8.55 -18.26 -2.73
CA ALA A 135 9.32 -17.72 -3.83
C ALA A 135 10.19 -16.54 -3.40
N TYR A 136 9.63 -15.56 -2.67
CA TYR A 136 10.42 -14.45 -2.12
C TYR A 136 11.52 -14.92 -1.16
N THR A 137 11.22 -15.90 -0.30
CA THR A 137 12.21 -16.49 0.61
C THR A 137 13.36 -17.13 -0.17
N ALA A 138 13.06 -17.86 -1.25
CA ALA A 138 14.07 -18.47 -2.11
C ALA A 138 14.92 -17.42 -2.84
N MET A 139 14.30 -16.33 -3.29
CA MET A 139 15.00 -15.20 -3.91
C MET A 139 15.94 -14.49 -2.94
N GLU A 140 15.48 -14.19 -1.72
CA GLU A 140 16.32 -13.58 -0.68
C GLU A 140 17.49 -14.52 -0.30
N ALA A 141 17.24 -15.82 -0.19
CA ALA A 141 18.29 -16.80 0.08
C ALA A 141 19.32 -16.90 -1.06
N LYS A 142 18.89 -16.72 -2.32
CA LYS A 142 19.78 -16.64 -3.48
C LYS A 142 20.61 -15.35 -3.43
N ASP A 143 19.98 -14.22 -3.15
CA ASP A 143 20.66 -12.92 -3.07
C ASP A 143 21.72 -12.86 -1.96
N LYS A 144 21.43 -13.43 -0.79
CA LYS A 144 22.39 -13.53 0.33
C LYS A 144 23.63 -14.38 0.01
N LYS A 145 23.53 -15.30 -0.96
CA LYS A 145 24.65 -16.18 -1.37
C LYS A 145 25.49 -15.58 -2.51
N ALA A 146 24.94 -14.64 -3.27
CA ALA A 146 25.63 -14.02 -4.38
C ALA A 146 26.66 -12.99 -3.90
N THR A 147 27.82 -12.98 -4.53
CA THR A 147 28.87 -11.97 -4.32
C THR A 147 28.49 -10.65 -4.99
N GLU A 148 29.07 -9.54 -4.52
CA GLU A 148 28.86 -8.22 -5.13
C GLU A 148 29.25 -8.19 -6.63
N ALA A 149 30.29 -8.93 -7.01
CA ALA A 149 30.71 -9.05 -8.41
C ALA A 149 29.65 -9.75 -9.27
N GLU A 150 29.00 -10.80 -8.75
CA GLU A 150 27.89 -11.47 -9.43
C GLU A 150 26.67 -10.56 -9.55
N LYS A 151 26.31 -9.87 -8.46
CA LYS A 151 25.17 -8.92 -8.43
C LYS A 151 25.34 -7.77 -9.42
N ALA A 152 26.59 -7.35 -9.66
CA ALA A 152 26.90 -6.30 -10.64
C ALA A 152 26.68 -6.73 -12.10
N THR A 153 26.61 -8.03 -12.39
CA THR A 153 26.45 -8.52 -13.77
C THR A 153 25.06 -8.25 -14.34
N GLU A 154 24.99 -7.93 -15.63
CA GLU A 154 23.70 -7.76 -16.33
C GLU A 154 22.85 -9.04 -16.34
N LYS A 155 23.51 -10.21 -16.34
CA LYS A 155 22.81 -11.48 -16.22
C LYS A 155 22.09 -11.61 -14.88
N TYR A 156 22.75 -11.29 -13.77
CA TYR A 156 22.15 -11.37 -12.44
C TYR A 156 20.95 -10.43 -12.33
N LYS A 157 21.12 -9.16 -12.70
CA LYS A 157 20.04 -8.16 -12.68
C LYS A 157 18.84 -8.59 -13.52
N LYS A 158 19.08 -9.17 -14.70
CA LYS A 158 18.01 -9.69 -15.57
C LYS A 158 17.31 -10.90 -14.96
N ASP A 159 18.06 -11.86 -14.43
CA ASP A 159 17.49 -13.07 -13.81
C ASP A 159 16.69 -12.72 -12.54
N GLU A 160 17.19 -11.78 -11.72
CA GLU A 160 16.50 -11.24 -10.55
C GLU A 160 15.21 -10.50 -10.95
N TYR A 161 15.27 -9.66 -11.98
CA TYR A 161 14.10 -8.98 -12.51
C TYR A 161 13.02 -9.96 -12.98
N LEU A 162 13.40 -10.97 -13.78
CA LEU A 162 12.46 -11.97 -14.29
C LEU A 162 11.84 -12.80 -13.16
N ALA A 163 12.63 -13.14 -12.13
CA ALA A 163 12.12 -13.80 -10.94
C ALA A 163 11.11 -12.93 -10.18
N ASN A 164 11.45 -11.65 -9.93
CA ASN A 164 10.55 -10.70 -9.28
C ASN A 164 9.24 -10.56 -10.06
N LYS A 165 9.31 -10.42 -11.40
CA LYS A 165 8.12 -10.33 -12.25
C LYS A 165 7.25 -11.58 -12.23
N ALA A 166 7.86 -12.76 -12.19
CA ALA A 166 7.11 -14.00 -12.08
C ALA A 166 6.35 -14.09 -10.75
N VAL A 167 6.98 -13.67 -9.65
CA VAL A 167 6.35 -13.65 -8.32
C VAL A 167 5.27 -12.57 -8.23
N GLU A 168 5.53 -11.36 -8.74
CA GLU A 168 4.52 -10.29 -8.82
C GLU A 168 3.29 -10.73 -9.61
N LYS A 169 3.49 -11.38 -10.76
CA LYS A 169 2.40 -11.92 -11.58
C LYS A 169 1.59 -12.96 -10.80
N LEU A 170 2.26 -13.91 -10.14
CA LEU A 170 1.60 -14.93 -9.32
C LEU A 170 0.80 -14.30 -8.18
N GLU A 171 1.39 -13.33 -7.46
CA GLU A 171 0.71 -12.61 -6.39
C GLU A 171 -0.53 -11.88 -6.91
N LYS A 172 -0.43 -11.18 -8.05
CA LYS A 172 -1.57 -10.51 -8.68
C LYS A 172 -2.71 -11.47 -9.01
N GLU A 173 -2.40 -12.63 -9.60
CA GLU A 173 -3.39 -13.66 -9.94
C GLU A 173 -4.09 -14.22 -8.69
N LEU A 174 -3.32 -14.51 -7.63
CA LEU A 174 -3.87 -15.01 -6.37
C LEU A 174 -4.71 -13.95 -5.63
N ASN A 175 -4.27 -12.70 -5.64
CA ASN A 175 -5.01 -11.58 -5.07
C ASN A 175 -6.36 -11.39 -5.77
N ALA A 176 -6.36 -11.34 -7.10
CA ALA A 176 -7.59 -11.24 -7.88
C ALA A 176 -8.53 -12.43 -7.63
N LYS A 177 -7.98 -13.66 -7.59
CA LYS A 177 -8.75 -14.88 -7.29
C LYS A 177 -9.40 -14.83 -5.92
N PHE A 178 -8.65 -14.44 -4.89
CA PHE A 178 -9.16 -14.34 -3.53
C PHE A 178 -10.30 -13.31 -3.44
N ILE A 179 -10.11 -12.12 -4.02
CA ILE A 179 -11.11 -11.06 -4.01
C ILE A 179 -12.40 -11.53 -4.69
N ALA A 180 -12.28 -12.18 -5.85
CA ALA A 180 -13.43 -12.67 -6.59
C ALA A 180 -14.19 -13.79 -5.85
N SER A 181 -13.50 -14.66 -5.11
CA SER A 181 -14.15 -15.73 -4.34
C SER A 181 -14.67 -15.28 -2.97
N HIS A 182 -14.25 -14.12 -2.48
CA HIS A 182 -14.64 -13.57 -1.17
C HIS A 182 -15.19 -12.13 -1.30
N PRO A 183 -16.28 -11.91 -2.08
CA PRO A 183 -16.78 -10.56 -2.35
C PRO A 183 -17.27 -9.84 -1.09
N ASP A 184 -17.63 -10.58 -0.05
CA ASP A 184 -18.13 -10.05 1.21
C ASP A 184 -17.05 -9.93 2.30
N SER A 185 -15.77 -10.18 1.97
CA SER A 185 -14.68 -10.14 2.95
C SER A 185 -14.08 -8.74 3.12
N TYR A 186 -13.83 -8.34 4.37
CA TYR A 186 -13.02 -7.15 4.65
C TYR A 186 -11.55 -7.35 4.24
N VAL A 187 -11.07 -8.60 4.23
CA VAL A 187 -9.73 -8.94 3.74
C VAL A 187 -9.62 -8.61 2.24
N SER A 188 -10.64 -8.96 1.45
CA SER A 188 -10.69 -8.63 0.01
C SER A 188 -10.57 -7.13 -0.26
N LEU A 189 -11.21 -6.28 0.55
CA LEU A 189 -11.07 -4.83 0.41
C LEU A 189 -9.63 -4.37 0.67
N ASN A 190 -8.98 -4.87 1.71
CA ASN A 190 -7.58 -4.51 2.03
C ASN A 190 -6.61 -4.97 0.94
N ILE A 191 -6.83 -6.18 0.40
CA ILE A 191 -6.05 -6.71 -0.72
C ILE A 191 -6.24 -5.80 -1.94
N LEU A 192 -7.49 -5.48 -2.30
CA LEU A 192 -7.80 -4.63 -3.44
C LEU A 192 -7.14 -3.25 -3.33
N GLN A 193 -7.17 -2.64 -2.14
CA GLN A 193 -6.53 -1.35 -1.88
C GLN A 193 -5.02 -1.40 -2.08
N SER A 194 -4.37 -2.52 -1.71
CA SER A 194 -2.93 -2.71 -1.88
C SER A 194 -2.57 -3.04 -3.34
N PHE A 195 -3.36 -3.92 -3.96
CA PHE A 195 -3.26 -4.34 -5.36
C PHE A 195 -3.39 -3.16 -6.34
N ALA A 196 -4.24 -2.19 -6.03
CA ALA A 196 -4.48 -1.02 -6.87
C ALA A 196 -3.25 -0.13 -7.10
N TYR A 197 -2.21 -0.23 -6.26
CA TYR A 197 -0.97 0.50 -6.46
C TYR A 197 -0.16 -0.02 -7.66
N SER A 198 -0.19 -1.34 -7.90
CA SER A 198 0.62 -2.00 -8.94
C SER A 198 -0.18 -2.46 -10.17
N ALA A 199 -1.52 -2.41 -10.11
CA ALA A 199 -2.42 -2.81 -11.19
C ALA A 199 -2.96 -1.62 -11.98
N ASP A 200 -3.44 -1.87 -13.21
CA ASP A 200 -4.14 -0.85 -14.00
C ASP A 200 -5.66 -0.89 -13.81
N TYR A 201 -6.36 0.18 -14.19
CA TYR A 201 -7.81 0.30 -14.00
C TYR A 201 -8.64 -0.92 -14.47
N PRO A 202 -8.37 -1.52 -15.65
CA PRO A 202 -9.14 -2.68 -16.12
C PRO A 202 -9.01 -3.93 -15.22
N GLU A 203 -7.91 -4.06 -14.47
CA GLU A 203 -7.71 -5.13 -13.50
C GLU A 203 -8.43 -4.84 -12.18
N ILE A 204 -8.54 -3.55 -11.80
CA ILE A 204 -9.06 -3.10 -10.51
C ILE A 204 -10.58 -3.01 -10.50
N ALA A 205 -11.17 -2.40 -11.54
CA ALA A 205 -12.59 -2.05 -11.55
C ALA A 205 -13.52 -3.28 -11.45
N PRO A 206 -13.29 -4.40 -12.16
CA PRO A 206 -14.12 -5.59 -12.02
C PRO A 206 -14.09 -6.17 -10.60
N LEU A 207 -12.90 -6.17 -9.96
CA LEU A 207 -12.73 -6.66 -8.59
C LEU A 207 -13.52 -5.82 -7.58
N TYR A 208 -13.45 -4.49 -7.68
CA TYR A 208 -14.27 -3.61 -6.83
C TYR A 208 -15.77 -3.82 -7.04
N ASN A 209 -16.20 -3.88 -8.31
CA ASN A 209 -17.61 -4.02 -8.65
C ASN A 209 -18.20 -5.33 -8.12
N GLY A 210 -17.40 -6.40 -8.12
CA GLY A 210 -17.74 -7.70 -7.55
C GLY A 210 -17.86 -7.74 -6.03
N LEU A 211 -17.30 -6.76 -5.30
CA LEU A 211 -17.47 -6.68 -3.84
C LEU A 211 -18.94 -6.50 -3.45
N SER A 212 -19.30 -7.05 -2.29
CA SER A 212 -20.65 -6.96 -1.74
C SER A 212 -21.05 -5.51 -1.43
N ALA A 213 -22.35 -5.25 -1.37
CA ALA A 213 -22.86 -3.93 -0.96
C ALA A 213 -22.41 -3.56 0.46
N ARG A 214 -22.27 -4.55 1.37
CA ARG A 214 -21.75 -4.33 2.73
C ARG A 214 -20.33 -3.79 2.68
N ILE A 215 -19.44 -4.44 1.92
CA ILE A 215 -18.04 -4.04 1.83
C ILE A 215 -17.89 -2.70 1.13
N LYS A 216 -18.61 -2.47 0.02
CA LYS A 216 -18.63 -1.16 -0.67
C LYS A 216 -19.20 -0.05 0.20
N GLY A 217 -20.12 -0.38 1.12
CA GLY A 217 -20.74 0.57 2.05
C GLY A 217 -19.87 1.00 3.24
N THR A 218 -18.77 0.30 3.51
CA THR A 218 -17.78 0.72 4.52
C THR A 218 -17.08 2.02 4.11
N ASP A 219 -16.51 2.77 5.07
CA ASP A 219 -15.76 4.00 4.76
C ASP A 219 -14.59 3.73 3.80
N GLY A 220 -13.86 2.63 4.01
CA GLY A 220 -12.79 2.19 3.10
C GLY A 220 -13.30 1.80 1.72
N GLY A 221 -14.46 1.16 1.64
CA GLY A 221 -15.11 0.78 0.37
C GLY A 221 -15.59 1.99 -0.43
N LYS A 222 -16.21 2.97 0.24
CA LYS A 222 -16.64 4.24 -0.37
C LYS A 222 -15.44 5.05 -0.86
N ALA A 223 -14.45 5.24 0.02
CA ALA A 223 -13.23 5.99 -0.31
C ALA A 223 -12.47 5.37 -1.49
N PHE A 224 -12.47 4.03 -1.60
CA PHE A 224 -11.89 3.36 -2.77
C PHE A 224 -12.76 3.53 -4.03
N GLY A 225 -14.08 3.45 -3.92
CA GLY A 225 -14.99 3.73 -5.03
C GLY A 225 -14.82 5.14 -5.59
N GLU A 226 -14.64 6.15 -4.73
CA GLU A 226 -14.35 7.53 -5.12
C GLU A 226 -13.02 7.71 -5.87
N MET A 227 -12.09 6.75 -5.73
CA MET A 227 -10.83 6.74 -6.48
C MET A 227 -10.97 6.19 -7.89
N LEU A 228 -11.93 5.30 -8.14
CA LEU A 228 -12.01 4.58 -9.41
C LEU A 228 -12.04 5.53 -10.63
N PRO A 229 -12.77 6.65 -10.62
CA PRO A 229 -12.72 7.61 -11.73
C PRO A 229 -11.33 8.20 -11.96
N LYS A 230 -10.55 8.44 -10.89
CA LYS A 230 -9.17 8.94 -11.00
C LYS A 230 -8.25 7.88 -11.58
N LEU A 231 -8.37 6.64 -11.13
CA LEU A 231 -7.60 5.51 -11.68
C LEU A 231 -7.93 5.28 -13.15
N GLN A 232 -9.20 5.43 -13.55
CA GLN A 232 -9.64 5.36 -14.93
C GLN A 232 -9.04 6.48 -15.79
N ALA A 233 -9.01 7.72 -15.28
CA ALA A 233 -8.46 8.87 -15.97
C ALA A 233 -6.95 8.73 -16.26
N VAL A 234 -6.25 7.88 -15.50
CA VAL A 234 -4.83 7.55 -15.73
C VAL A 234 -4.59 6.07 -16.07
N ALA A 235 -5.57 5.42 -16.68
CA ALA A 235 -5.41 4.07 -17.20
C ALA A 235 -4.45 4.06 -18.40
N LEU A 236 -3.88 2.89 -18.71
CA LEU A 236 -3.15 2.72 -19.97
C LEU A 236 -4.09 3.02 -21.16
N GLY A 237 -3.60 3.80 -22.12
CA GLY A 237 -4.36 4.31 -23.27
C GLY A 237 -5.21 5.57 -22.99
N ALA A 238 -5.37 5.99 -21.73
CA ALA A 238 -6.08 7.22 -21.40
C ALA A 238 -5.26 8.46 -21.82
N THR A 239 -5.95 9.57 -22.11
CA THR A 239 -5.29 10.87 -22.29
C THR A 239 -4.82 11.35 -20.93
N ALA A 240 -3.53 11.67 -20.82
CA ALA A 240 -2.92 12.15 -19.59
C ALA A 240 -3.62 13.44 -19.10
N PRO A 241 -4.07 13.52 -17.83
CA PRO A 241 -4.66 14.74 -17.29
C PRO A 241 -3.71 15.93 -17.40
N GLU A 242 -4.21 17.06 -17.89
CA GLU A 242 -3.43 18.28 -18.04
C GLU A 242 -3.20 18.95 -16.67
N PHE A 243 -2.01 19.49 -16.48
CA PHE A 243 -1.68 20.32 -15.32
C PHE A 243 -0.59 21.32 -15.70
N ALA A 244 -0.48 22.38 -14.91
CA ALA A 244 0.62 23.32 -14.98
C ALA A 244 1.11 23.63 -13.57
N GLU A 245 2.42 23.55 -13.36
CA GLU A 245 3.07 23.85 -12.07
C GLU A 245 4.28 24.74 -12.30
N LEU A 246 4.83 25.29 -11.21
CA LEU A 246 5.99 26.16 -11.28
C LEU A 246 7.28 25.34 -11.29
N ASP A 247 8.21 25.71 -12.15
CA ASP A 247 9.55 25.15 -12.17
C ASP A 247 10.45 25.70 -11.05
N THR A 248 11.71 25.31 -11.06
CA THR A 248 12.71 25.76 -10.08
C THR A 248 12.98 27.27 -10.12
N ALA A 249 12.72 27.93 -11.25
CA ALA A 249 12.83 29.38 -11.43
C ALA A 249 11.50 30.14 -11.21
N GLY A 250 10.41 29.42 -10.89
CA GLY A 250 9.09 30.02 -10.69
C GLY A 250 8.32 30.26 -12.00
N LYS A 251 8.78 29.71 -13.12
CA LYS A 251 8.07 29.78 -14.41
C LYS A 251 7.04 28.67 -14.48
N SER A 252 5.84 29.01 -14.96
CA SER A 252 4.80 28.00 -15.21
C SER A 252 5.18 27.09 -16.37
N VAL A 253 5.11 25.78 -16.14
CA VAL A 253 5.32 24.72 -17.13
C VAL A 253 4.07 23.86 -17.19
N SER A 254 3.46 23.77 -18.37
CA SER A 254 2.32 22.89 -18.63
C SER A 254 2.79 21.54 -19.19
N LEU A 255 2.06 20.47 -18.90
CA LEU A 255 2.31 19.16 -19.52
C LEU A 255 2.15 19.22 -21.04
N SER A 256 1.20 20.03 -21.52
CA SER A 256 0.98 20.28 -22.95
C SER A 256 2.19 20.86 -23.69
N SER A 257 3.10 21.55 -22.99
CA SER A 257 4.33 22.09 -23.59
C SER A 257 5.31 21.01 -24.09
N PHE A 258 5.09 19.76 -23.71
CA PHE A 258 5.89 18.61 -24.11
C PHE A 258 5.24 17.73 -25.21
N ARG A 259 4.07 18.13 -25.75
CA ARG A 259 3.42 17.39 -26.85
C ARG A 259 4.38 17.20 -28.03
N GLY A 260 4.24 16.07 -28.72
CA GLY A 260 5.18 15.64 -29.76
C GLY A 260 6.36 14.83 -29.25
N LYS A 261 6.61 14.75 -27.93
CA LYS A 261 7.66 13.92 -27.31
C LYS A 261 7.06 12.77 -26.51
N TYR A 262 7.86 11.73 -26.30
CA TYR A 262 7.62 10.82 -25.18
C TYR A 262 8.04 11.49 -23.87
N VAL A 263 7.17 11.48 -22.87
CA VAL A 263 7.38 12.18 -21.59
C VAL A 263 7.20 11.20 -20.44
N LEU A 264 8.25 10.96 -19.66
CA LEU A 264 8.09 10.30 -18.37
C LEU A 264 7.72 11.35 -17.32
N ILE A 265 6.48 11.35 -16.84
CA ILE A 265 6.09 12.13 -15.66
C ILE A 265 6.54 11.33 -14.44
N ASP A 266 7.46 11.87 -13.65
CA ASP A 266 8.04 11.20 -12.48
C ASP A 266 7.67 11.93 -11.19
N PHE A 267 6.77 11.34 -10.40
CA PHE A 267 6.37 11.86 -9.11
C PHE A 267 7.34 11.38 -8.03
N TRP A 268 8.02 12.34 -7.40
CA TRP A 268 9.10 12.07 -6.45
C TRP A 268 9.14 13.11 -5.34
N ALA A 269 10.09 12.99 -4.41
CA ALA A 269 10.39 14.05 -3.44
C ALA A 269 11.81 13.90 -2.89
N SER A 270 12.37 15.01 -2.39
CA SER A 270 13.73 15.03 -1.83
C SER A 270 13.93 14.09 -0.64
N TRP A 271 12.87 13.90 0.15
CA TRP A 271 12.81 13.05 1.36
C TRP A 271 12.44 11.59 1.06
N CYS A 272 12.09 11.25 -0.17
CA CYS A 272 11.70 9.90 -0.57
C CYS A 272 12.93 9.03 -0.85
N GLY A 273 13.42 8.28 0.14
CA GLY A 273 14.56 7.37 -0.01
C GLY A 273 14.50 6.47 -1.25
N PRO A 274 13.40 5.71 -1.49
CA PRO A 274 13.26 4.88 -2.68
C PRO A 274 13.31 5.65 -4.00
N CYS A 275 12.80 6.89 -4.04
CA CYS A 275 12.90 7.74 -5.23
C CYS A 275 14.37 8.09 -5.52
N ARG A 276 15.11 8.49 -4.48
CA ARG A 276 16.54 8.83 -4.58
C ARG A 276 17.40 7.64 -5.01
N GLN A 277 17.02 6.42 -4.61
CA GLN A 277 17.68 5.18 -5.03
C GLN A 277 17.42 4.85 -6.51
N GLU A 278 16.26 5.24 -7.05
CA GLU A 278 15.89 5.01 -8.45
C GLU A 278 16.43 6.09 -9.40
N ASN A 279 16.69 7.31 -8.90
CA ASN A 279 17.21 8.42 -9.71
C ASN A 279 18.41 8.08 -10.62
N PRO A 280 19.43 7.29 -10.20
CA PRO A 280 20.51 6.86 -11.09
C PRO A 280 20.04 6.10 -12.34
N ASN A 281 19.01 5.25 -12.22
CA ASN A 281 18.42 4.55 -13.36
C ASN A 281 17.68 5.53 -14.28
N VAL A 282 16.94 6.48 -13.70
CA VAL A 282 16.22 7.51 -14.46
C VAL A 282 17.20 8.43 -15.22
N VAL A 283 18.32 8.80 -14.59
CA VAL A 283 19.40 9.58 -15.23
C VAL A 283 20.05 8.80 -16.38
N LYS A 284 20.30 7.49 -16.18
CA LYS A 284 20.81 6.61 -17.24
C LYS A 284 19.84 6.60 -18.43
N ALA A 285 18.55 6.36 -18.20
CA ALA A 285 17.51 6.35 -19.23
C ALA A 285 17.39 7.71 -19.95
N TYR A 286 17.40 8.82 -19.20
CA TYR A 286 17.37 10.16 -19.80
C TYR A 286 18.56 10.38 -20.73
N ASN A 287 19.79 10.07 -20.29
CA ASN A 287 20.97 10.29 -21.11
C ASN A 287 21.00 9.39 -22.35
N ALA A 288 20.50 8.17 -22.24
CA ALA A 288 20.36 7.22 -23.33
C ALA A 288 19.36 7.68 -24.41
N TYR A 289 18.22 8.22 -24.00
CA TYR A 289 17.08 8.43 -24.91
C TYR A 289 16.75 9.90 -25.20
N LYS A 290 17.34 10.89 -24.53
CA LYS A 290 17.00 12.33 -24.70
C LYS A 290 17.12 12.86 -26.14
N THR A 291 17.94 12.23 -26.99
CA THR A 291 18.08 12.58 -28.41
C THR A 291 17.07 11.85 -29.31
N LYS A 292 16.36 10.86 -28.78
CA LYS A 292 15.34 10.05 -29.47
C LYS A 292 13.92 10.49 -29.10
N ASN A 293 13.66 11.80 -29.11
CA ASN A 293 12.34 12.37 -28.84
C ASN A 293 11.75 12.01 -27.46
N PHE A 294 12.61 11.79 -26.46
CA PHE A 294 12.23 11.49 -25.07
C PHE A 294 12.64 12.60 -24.12
N THR A 295 11.83 12.84 -23.10
CA THR A 295 12.17 13.71 -21.98
C THR A 295 11.48 13.24 -20.71
N ILE A 296 11.86 13.84 -19.58
CA ILE A 296 11.26 13.58 -18.28
C ILE A 296 10.72 14.90 -17.73
N LEU A 297 9.59 14.83 -17.04
CA LEU A 297 9.03 15.93 -16.24
C LEU A 297 8.96 15.44 -14.80
N GLY A 298 9.88 15.91 -13.95
CA GLY A 298 9.89 15.58 -12.54
C GLY A 298 8.87 16.44 -11.80
N VAL A 299 7.94 15.82 -11.06
CA VAL A 299 6.93 16.48 -10.24
C VAL A 299 7.25 16.20 -8.78
N SER A 300 7.67 17.22 -8.04
CA SER A 300 8.06 17.05 -6.64
C SER A 300 6.90 17.26 -5.67
N LEU A 301 6.77 16.33 -4.72
CA LEU A 301 5.90 16.40 -3.56
C LEU A 301 6.61 16.93 -2.31
N ASP A 302 7.66 17.75 -2.48
CA ASP A 302 8.17 18.57 -1.39
C ASP A 302 7.13 19.63 -0.98
N ASN A 303 7.33 20.23 0.19
CA ASN A 303 6.53 21.36 0.65
C ASN A 303 7.36 22.64 0.67
N GLU A 304 6.76 23.77 1.04
CA GLU A 304 7.47 25.06 1.11
C GLU A 304 8.77 24.99 1.93
N LYS A 305 8.74 24.30 3.08
CA LYS A 305 9.93 24.09 3.93
C LYS A 305 10.96 23.16 3.27
N GLY A 306 10.51 22.24 2.43
CA GLY A 306 11.32 21.28 1.68
C GLY A 306 11.92 21.82 0.37
N ARG A 307 11.54 23.03 -0.08
CA ARG A 307 12.00 23.59 -1.36
C ARG A 307 13.54 23.60 -1.49
N GLY A 308 14.27 23.97 -0.43
CA GLY A 308 15.73 23.96 -0.45
C GLY A 308 16.31 22.55 -0.62
N ALA A 309 15.73 21.56 0.06
CA ALA A 309 16.13 20.15 -0.05
C ALA A 309 15.83 19.58 -1.44
N TRP A 310 14.71 19.96 -2.05
CA TRP A 310 14.37 19.64 -3.43
C TRP A 310 15.41 20.14 -4.42
N LEU A 311 15.76 21.43 -4.37
CA LEU A 311 16.78 22.01 -5.26
C LEU A 311 18.16 21.36 -5.06
N ALA A 312 18.54 21.11 -3.81
CA ALA A 312 19.79 20.41 -3.50
C ALA A 312 19.78 18.96 -4.02
N ALA A 313 18.65 18.27 -3.93
CA ALA A 313 18.49 16.90 -4.44
C ALA A 313 18.61 16.85 -5.97
N ILE A 314 17.96 17.78 -6.69
CA ILE A 314 18.07 17.91 -8.15
C ILE A 314 19.55 17.98 -8.57
N LYS A 315 20.31 18.87 -7.91
CA LYS A 315 21.74 19.04 -8.20
C LYS A 315 22.56 17.80 -7.83
N LYS A 316 22.33 17.25 -6.63
CA LYS A 316 23.10 16.12 -6.10
C LYS A 316 22.92 14.86 -6.95
N ASP A 317 21.72 14.65 -7.47
CA ASP A 317 21.38 13.44 -8.23
C ASP A 317 21.51 13.62 -9.75
N GLY A 318 21.85 14.82 -10.22
CA GLY A 318 22.03 15.08 -11.65
C GLY A 318 20.73 15.06 -12.45
N LEU A 319 19.61 15.49 -11.86
CA LEU A 319 18.29 15.48 -12.52
C LEU A 319 18.18 16.66 -13.50
N ALA A 320 18.77 16.51 -14.68
CA ALA A 320 18.98 17.59 -15.65
C ALA A 320 17.75 17.95 -16.50
N TRP A 321 16.62 17.26 -16.31
CA TRP A 321 15.37 17.54 -17.01
C TRP A 321 14.51 18.56 -16.25
N THR A 322 13.38 18.97 -16.84
CA THR A 322 12.47 19.94 -16.22
C THR A 322 11.87 19.40 -14.93
N GLN A 323 11.92 20.20 -13.88
CA GLN A 323 11.44 19.88 -12.54
C GLN A 323 10.41 20.92 -12.11
N VAL A 324 9.24 20.47 -11.66
CA VAL A 324 8.14 21.31 -11.20
C VAL A 324 7.64 20.90 -9.82
N SER A 325 7.03 21.82 -9.10
CA SER A 325 6.33 21.54 -7.85
C SER A 325 5.36 22.67 -7.51
N ASP A 326 4.19 22.32 -6.99
CA ASP A 326 3.29 23.28 -6.33
C ASP A 326 3.59 23.47 -4.83
N LEU A 327 4.58 22.73 -4.29
CA LEU A 327 5.01 22.74 -2.89
C LEU A 327 3.89 22.43 -1.87
N LYS A 328 2.87 21.68 -2.28
CA LYS A 328 1.72 21.32 -1.43
C LYS A 328 1.79 19.90 -0.85
N TYR A 329 2.94 19.23 -0.94
CA TYR A 329 3.09 17.86 -0.44
C TYR A 329 2.05 16.91 -1.08
N TRP A 330 1.45 16.00 -0.32
CA TRP A 330 0.35 15.13 -0.78
C TRP A 330 -0.93 15.86 -1.21
N LYS A 331 -1.04 17.18 -1.00
CA LYS A 331 -2.15 17.99 -1.53
C LYS A 331 -1.84 18.58 -2.92
N SER A 332 -0.77 18.11 -3.58
CA SER A 332 -0.43 18.52 -4.94
C SER A 332 -1.59 18.31 -5.90
N GLN A 333 -1.84 19.31 -6.76
CA GLN A 333 -2.87 19.21 -7.78
C GLN A 333 -2.53 18.11 -8.79
N ALA A 334 -1.29 18.06 -9.30
CA ALA A 334 -0.86 17.03 -10.23
C ALA A 334 -0.96 15.63 -9.61
N ALA A 335 -0.50 15.45 -8.38
CA ALA A 335 -0.64 14.17 -7.67
C ALA A 335 -2.11 13.75 -7.52
N GLY A 336 -2.99 14.71 -7.20
CA GLY A 336 -4.43 14.48 -7.08
C GLY A 336 -5.11 14.07 -8.38
N LEU A 337 -4.74 14.70 -9.51
CA LEU A 337 -5.24 14.38 -10.85
C LEU A 337 -4.79 12.99 -11.30
N TYR A 338 -3.55 12.62 -10.99
CA TYR A 338 -2.97 11.35 -11.37
C TYR A 338 -3.24 10.21 -10.38
N GLY A 339 -4.00 10.48 -9.30
CA GLY A 339 -4.31 9.49 -8.28
C GLY A 339 -3.09 8.99 -7.50
N VAL A 340 -2.01 9.78 -7.43
CA VAL A 340 -0.74 9.41 -6.78
C VAL A 340 -0.91 9.37 -5.26
N ARG A 341 -0.59 8.22 -4.66
CA ARG A 341 -0.75 7.96 -3.22
C ARG A 341 0.48 7.39 -2.53
N ALA A 342 1.46 6.99 -3.32
CA ALA A 342 2.78 6.60 -2.88
C ALA A 342 3.77 7.00 -3.96
N ILE A 343 5.01 7.27 -3.57
CA ILE A 343 6.09 7.63 -4.46
C ILE A 343 7.29 6.70 -4.23
N PRO A 344 8.10 6.41 -5.27
CA PRO A 344 8.00 6.99 -6.61
C PRO A 344 6.86 6.39 -7.43
N GLN A 345 6.26 7.21 -8.30
CA GLN A 345 5.23 6.77 -9.23
C GLN A 345 5.42 7.53 -10.54
N ASN A 346 5.39 6.83 -11.66
CA ASN A 346 5.58 7.46 -12.96
C ASN A 346 4.57 7.01 -14.00
N PHE A 347 4.41 7.86 -15.01
CA PHE A 347 3.55 7.66 -16.16
C PHE A 347 4.33 8.03 -17.41
N LEU A 348 4.50 7.08 -18.33
CA LEU A 348 5.09 7.33 -19.64
C LEU A 348 3.99 7.75 -20.59
N ILE A 349 4.12 8.95 -21.15
CA ILE A 349 3.18 9.56 -22.07
C ILE A 349 3.76 9.53 -23.48
N ASP A 350 2.95 9.19 -24.48
CA ASP A 350 3.31 9.23 -25.89
C ASP A 350 3.23 10.65 -26.50
N PRO A 351 3.73 10.86 -27.73
CA PRO A 351 3.65 12.15 -28.41
C PRO A 351 2.25 12.76 -28.55
N ASN A 352 1.20 11.92 -28.54
CA ASN A 352 -0.20 12.32 -28.66
C ASN A 352 -0.84 12.63 -27.29
N GLY A 353 -0.10 12.48 -26.19
CA GLY A 353 -0.58 12.70 -24.83
C GLY A 353 -1.29 11.50 -24.21
N LYS A 354 -1.10 10.28 -24.73
CA LYS A 354 -1.66 9.04 -24.16
C LYS A 354 -0.71 8.37 -23.19
N ILE A 355 -1.22 7.82 -22.10
CA ILE A 355 -0.43 7.03 -21.14
C ILE A 355 -0.13 5.66 -21.77
N VAL A 356 1.14 5.33 -21.97
CA VAL A 356 1.62 4.08 -22.57
C VAL A 356 2.47 3.23 -21.64
N GLY A 357 2.72 3.71 -20.41
CA GLY A 357 3.42 2.96 -19.37
C GLY A 357 3.20 3.58 -18.00
N LYS A 358 3.30 2.76 -16.95
CA LYS A 358 3.09 3.15 -15.55
C LYS A 358 4.09 2.42 -14.66
N ASN A 359 4.54 3.09 -13.59
CA ASN A 359 5.40 2.50 -12.56
C ASN A 359 6.69 1.84 -13.09
N LEU A 360 7.24 2.35 -14.18
CA LEU A 360 8.42 1.81 -14.85
C LEU A 360 9.69 2.13 -14.06
N ARG A 361 10.51 1.13 -13.74
CA ARG A 361 11.74 1.31 -12.97
C ARG A 361 12.86 0.42 -13.48
N GLY A 362 14.10 0.86 -13.32
CA GLY A 362 15.29 0.12 -13.73
C GLY A 362 15.14 -0.46 -15.14
N ILE A 363 15.25 -1.79 -15.24
CA ILE A 363 15.17 -2.52 -16.51
C ILE A 363 13.80 -2.41 -17.20
N GLU A 364 12.69 -2.17 -16.47
CA GLU A 364 11.38 -1.98 -17.10
C GLU A 364 11.30 -0.68 -17.88
N LEU A 365 11.87 0.38 -17.32
CA LEU A 365 11.95 1.67 -17.99
C LEU A 365 12.82 1.55 -19.25
N ASP A 366 14.00 0.95 -19.12
CA ASP A 366 14.91 0.73 -20.25
C ASP A 366 14.23 -0.11 -21.36
N ASN A 367 13.60 -1.24 -21.01
CA ASN A 367 12.90 -2.10 -21.98
C ASN A 367 11.73 -1.38 -22.66
N LYS A 368 10.94 -0.60 -21.91
CA LYS A 368 9.78 0.09 -22.50
C LYS A 368 10.22 1.22 -23.43
N LEU A 369 11.29 1.94 -23.09
CA LEU A 369 11.87 2.95 -23.96
C LEU A 369 12.51 2.32 -25.20
N GLU A 370 13.19 1.18 -25.07
CA GLU A 370 13.72 0.42 -26.21
C GLU A 370 12.61 -0.04 -27.16
N GLU A 371 11.50 -0.55 -26.62
CA GLU A 371 10.32 -0.95 -27.39
C GLU A 371 9.76 0.21 -28.24
N LEU A 372 9.70 1.41 -27.65
CA LEU A 372 9.06 2.57 -28.28
C LEU A 372 10.00 3.41 -29.16
N LEU A 373 11.29 3.43 -28.85
CA LEU A 373 12.29 4.34 -29.44
C LEU A 373 13.45 3.60 -30.14
N GLY A 374 13.44 2.28 -30.09
CA GLY A 374 14.48 1.41 -30.63
C GLY A 374 15.75 1.35 -29.77
N LYS A 375 16.54 0.29 -29.99
CA LYS A 375 17.85 0.06 -29.33
C LYS A 375 18.81 1.24 -29.50
N ILE A 376 19.55 1.53 -28.43
CA ILE A 376 20.65 2.50 -28.42
C ILE A 376 21.80 1.98 -29.28
#